data_AF-A0A661BTT5-F1
#
_entry.id   AF-A0A661BTT5-F1
#
_cell.length_a   1.000
_cell.length_b   1.000
_cell.length_c   1.000
_cell.angle_alpha   90.00
_cell.angle_beta   90.00
_cell.angle_gamma   90.00
#
_symmetry.space_group_name_H-M   'P 1'
#
loop_
_entity.id
_entity.type
_entity.pdbx_description
1 polymer ?
#
loop_
_entity_poly.entity_id
_entity_poly.type
_entity_poly.pdbx_seq_one_letter_code
_entity_poly.pdbx_strand_id
1 'polypeptide(L)'
;QQEVVFLAISHENACEYCMSAHSMLADQMSGVPADILEAIRNDQPVPDAELEALCQFSKIVVRKRGFLSQNEIDDFINAGFTERHVLEVVLAVAVKTLSNYSNHLFQTEVDEMFSDYQWTRT
;
A
#
# COMPACT_ATOMS: atom_id res chain seq x y z
N GLN A 1 -2.60 8.31 5.07
CA GLN A 1 -3.57 7.37 4.45
C GLN A 1 -3.20 6.99 3.02
N GLN A 2 -3.09 7.92 2.05
CA GLN A 2 -2.77 7.56 0.65
C GLN A 2 -1.49 6.70 0.52
N GLU A 3 -0.38 7.12 1.15
CA GLU A 3 0.86 6.36 1.08
C GLU A 3 0.77 4.99 1.76
N VAL A 4 -0.08 4.84 2.80
CA VAL A 4 -0.37 3.52 3.40
C VAL A 4 -1.01 2.58 2.37
N VAL A 5 -1.98 3.08 1.59
CA VAL A 5 -2.63 2.31 0.53
C VAL A 5 -1.64 1.94 -0.58
N PHE A 6 -0.82 2.91 -1.04
CA PHE A 6 0.17 2.65 -2.09
C PHE A 6 1.28 1.69 -1.67
N LEU A 7 1.77 1.79 -0.44
CA LEU A 7 2.74 0.85 0.13
C LEU A 7 2.12 -0.55 0.27
N ALA A 8 0.91 -0.65 0.83
CA ALA A 8 0.22 -1.93 1.01
C ALA A 8 0.02 -2.66 -0.34
N ILE A 9 -0.44 -1.95 -1.37
CA ILE A 9 -0.62 -2.52 -2.71
C ILE A 9 0.72 -2.88 -3.35
N SER A 10 1.72 -2.00 -3.24
CA SER A 10 3.04 -2.23 -3.86
C SER A 10 3.79 -3.38 -3.20
N HIS A 11 3.59 -3.59 -1.90
CA HIS A 11 4.09 -4.74 -1.16
C HIS A 11 3.47 -6.05 -1.70
N GLU A 12 2.14 -6.12 -1.83
CA GLU A 12 1.44 -7.28 -2.41
C GLU A 12 1.91 -7.59 -3.83
N ASN A 13 2.11 -6.55 -4.63
CA ASN A 13 2.61 -6.65 -5.99
C ASN A 13 4.13 -6.90 -6.07
N ALA A 14 4.87 -6.94 -4.96
CA ALA A 14 6.32 -7.16 -4.95
C ALA A 14 7.12 -6.09 -5.75
N CYS A 15 6.69 -4.83 -5.74
CA CYS A 15 7.33 -3.81 -6.55
C CYS A 15 8.40 -3.05 -5.78
N GLU A 16 9.67 -3.41 -5.96
CA GLU A 16 10.81 -2.82 -5.26
C GLU A 16 10.95 -1.31 -5.48
N TYR A 17 10.85 -0.87 -6.74
CA TYR A 17 10.90 0.55 -7.07
C TYR A 17 9.79 1.32 -6.36
N CYS A 18 8.55 0.86 -6.45
CA CYS A 18 7.42 1.55 -5.84
C CYS A 18 7.45 1.51 -4.32
N MET A 19 7.90 0.41 -3.72
CA MET A 19 8.10 0.34 -2.26
C MET A 19 9.15 1.35 -1.81
N SER A 20 10.27 1.47 -2.53
CA SER A 20 11.33 2.42 -2.20
C SER A 20 10.85 3.88 -2.34
N ALA A 21 10.23 4.22 -3.47
CA ALA A 21 9.73 5.57 -3.73
C ALA A 21 8.62 5.99 -2.75
N HIS A 22 7.60 5.14 -2.55
CA HIS A 22 6.49 5.47 -1.64
C HIS A 22 6.90 5.43 -0.16
N SER A 23 7.99 4.74 0.20
CA SER A 23 8.53 4.82 1.55
C SER A 23 9.15 6.19 1.84
N MET A 24 9.91 6.73 0.88
CA MET A 24 10.45 8.10 1.00
C MET A 24 9.31 9.13 1.06
N LEU A 25 8.29 9.00 0.20
CA LEU A 25 7.13 9.91 0.20
C LEU A 25 6.30 9.82 1.50
N ALA A 26 6.15 8.62 2.04
CA ALA A 26 5.48 8.40 3.31
C ALA A 26 6.19 9.15 4.45
N ASP A 27 7.50 8.98 4.57
CA ASP A 27 8.31 9.60 5.63
C ASP A 27 8.46 11.12 5.42
N GLN A 28 8.96 11.54 4.26
CA GLN A 28 9.44 12.90 4.03
C GLN A 28 8.35 13.89 3.62
N MET A 29 7.26 13.43 3.00
CA MET A 29 6.21 14.31 2.46
C MET A 29 4.87 14.17 3.18
N SER A 30 4.50 12.95 3.57
CA SER A 30 3.18 12.67 4.14
C SER A 30 3.18 12.60 5.66
N GLY A 31 4.36 12.56 6.30
CA GLY A 31 4.49 12.48 7.76
C GLY A 31 3.93 11.18 8.34
N VAL A 32 4.02 10.07 7.61
CA VAL A 32 3.67 8.75 8.13
C VAL A 32 4.65 8.39 9.25
N PRO A 33 4.17 8.07 10.47
CA PRO A 33 5.03 7.65 11.57
C PRO A 33 5.94 6.47 11.19
N ALA A 34 7.17 6.48 11.70
CA ALA A 34 8.19 5.51 11.33
C ALA A 34 7.81 4.06 11.66
N ASP A 35 7.14 3.84 12.80
CA ASP A 35 6.64 2.53 13.22
C ASP A 35 5.55 1.98 12.29
N ILE A 36 4.68 2.85 11.78
CA ILE A 36 3.67 2.49 10.76
C ILE A 36 4.34 2.15 9.44
N LEU A 37 5.28 2.96 8.97
CA LEU A 37 6.02 2.70 7.73
C LEU A 37 6.78 1.36 7.83
N GLU A 38 7.48 1.13 8.93
CA GLU A 38 8.23 -0.09 9.18
C GLU A 38 7.31 -1.32 9.24
N ALA A 39 6.15 -1.21 9.89
CA ALA A 39 5.17 -2.30 9.93
C ALA A 39 4.71 -2.70 8.53
N ILE A 40 4.34 -1.73 7.68
CA ILE A 40 3.88 -2.01 6.31
C ILE A 40 5.01 -2.61 5.46
N ARG A 41 6.23 -2.08 5.58
CA ARG A 41 7.41 -2.56 4.83
C ARG A 41 7.77 -4.01 5.16
N ASN A 42 7.48 -4.47 6.38
CA ASN A 42 7.81 -5.81 6.87
C ASN A 42 6.60 -6.76 6.96
N ASP A 43 5.47 -6.39 6.35
CA ASP A 43 4.21 -7.16 6.41
C ASP A 43 3.73 -7.45 7.85
N GLN A 44 3.98 -6.54 8.79
CA GLN A 44 3.58 -6.64 10.20
C GLN A 44 2.28 -5.86 10.47
N PRO A 45 1.56 -6.18 11.56
CA PRO A 45 0.41 -5.39 11.99
C PRO A 45 0.79 -3.92 12.21
N VAL A 46 0.02 -3.00 11.64
CA VAL A 46 0.21 -1.55 11.80
C VAL A 46 -0.26 -1.13 13.19
N PRO A 47 0.54 -0.37 13.97
CA PRO A 47 0.19 0.05 15.34
C PRO A 47 -0.81 1.23 15.39
N ASP A 48 -1.78 1.24 14.47
CA ASP A 48 -2.88 2.19 14.39
C ASP A 48 -4.09 1.48 13.78
N ALA A 49 -5.22 1.42 14.50
CA ALA A 49 -6.36 0.59 14.10
C ALA A 49 -7.02 1.04 12.79
N GLU A 50 -7.06 2.36 12.53
CA GLU A 50 -7.66 2.91 11.31
C GLU A 50 -6.77 2.63 10.11
N LEU A 51 -5.46 2.85 10.25
CA LEU A 51 -4.49 2.61 9.19
C LEU A 51 -4.23 1.12 8.95
N GLU A 52 -4.35 0.27 9.99
CA GLU A 52 -4.33 -1.18 9.84
C GLU A 52 -5.52 -1.66 9.02
N ALA A 53 -6.74 -1.19 9.32
CA ALA A 53 -7.92 -1.53 8.52
C ALA A 53 -7.76 -1.11 7.05
N LEU A 54 -7.21 0.09 6.80
CA LEU A 54 -6.92 0.57 5.45
C LEU A 54 -5.84 -0.25 4.73
N CYS A 55 -4.78 -0.62 5.45
CA CYS A 55 -3.69 -1.45 4.95
C CYS A 55 -4.23 -2.83 4.55
N GLN A 56 -4.93 -3.52 5.44
CA GLN A 56 -5.47 -4.86 5.20
C GLN A 56 -6.52 -4.85 4.11
N PHE A 57 -7.44 -3.88 4.10
CA PHE A 57 -8.44 -3.77 3.04
C PHE A 57 -7.79 -3.62 1.67
N SER A 58 -6.77 -2.76 1.56
CA SER A 58 -6.01 -2.58 0.32
C SER A 58 -5.35 -3.88 -0.15
N LYS A 59 -4.76 -4.65 0.77
CA LYS A 59 -4.11 -5.94 0.47
C LYS A 59 -5.12 -6.98 -0.01
N ILE A 60 -6.28 -7.12 0.65
CA ILE A 60 -7.28 -8.12 0.26
C ILE A 60 -7.92 -7.78 -1.09
N VAL A 61 -8.10 -6.50 -1.44
CA VAL A 61 -8.59 -6.10 -2.77
C VAL A 61 -7.63 -6.57 -3.86
N VAL A 62 -6.33 -6.43 -3.66
CA VAL A 62 -5.30 -6.93 -4.59
C VAL A 62 -5.31 -8.46 -4.65
N ARG A 63 -5.17 -9.13 -3.49
CA ARG A 63 -5.09 -10.60 -3.39
C ARG A 63 -6.30 -11.30 -4.00
N LYS A 64 -7.51 -10.78 -3.73
CA LYS A 64 -8.77 -11.33 -4.23
C LYS A 64 -9.21 -10.73 -5.55
N ARG A 65 -8.46 -9.78 -6.12
CA ARG A 65 -8.80 -9.10 -7.37
C ARG A 65 -10.21 -8.51 -7.36
N GLY A 66 -10.60 -7.91 -6.22
CA GLY A 66 -11.92 -7.31 -6.01
C GLY A 66 -13.06 -8.28 -5.68
N PHE A 67 -12.84 -9.61 -5.67
CA PHE A 67 -13.85 -10.59 -5.28
C PHE A 67 -13.96 -10.74 -3.75
N LEU A 68 -14.33 -9.65 -3.08
CA LEU A 68 -14.54 -9.62 -1.64
C LEU A 68 -15.95 -10.10 -1.27
N SER A 69 -16.09 -10.69 -0.09
CA SER A 69 -17.39 -10.93 0.53
C SER A 69 -17.97 -9.63 1.10
N GLN A 70 -19.28 -9.57 1.29
CA GLN A 70 -19.91 -8.40 1.91
C GLN A 70 -19.37 -8.14 3.33
N ASN A 71 -19.12 -9.19 4.11
CA ASN A 71 -18.54 -9.07 5.44
C ASN A 71 -17.18 -8.35 5.44
N GLU A 72 -16.32 -8.63 4.45
CA GLU A 72 -15.01 -7.96 4.35
C GLU A 72 -15.12 -6.48 3.99
N ILE A 73 -16.16 -6.11 3.24
CA ILE A 73 -16.47 -4.71 2.93
C ILE A 73 -17.07 -4.02 4.17
N ASP A 74 -17.98 -4.70 4.85
CA ASP A 74 -18.64 -4.20 6.06
C ASP A 74 -17.63 -4.01 7.20
N ASP A 75 -16.65 -4.91 7.36
CA ASP A 75 -15.57 -4.77 8.36
C ASP A 75 -14.76 -3.49 8.13
N PHE A 76 -14.48 -3.15 6.87
CA PHE A 76 -13.79 -1.91 6.52
C PHE A 76 -14.66 -0.67 6.80
N ILE A 77 -15.94 -0.71 6.47
CA ILE A 77 -16.88 0.38 6.78
C ILE A 77 -17.05 0.55 8.30
N ASN A 78 -17.14 -0.56 9.05
CA ASN A 78 -17.25 -0.57 10.51
C ASN A 78 -15.98 -0.04 11.21
N ALA A 79 -14.83 -0.08 10.53
CA ALA A 79 -13.60 0.56 10.99
C ALA A 79 -13.60 2.10 10.81
N GLY A 80 -14.70 2.68 10.30
CA GLY A 80 -14.87 4.13 10.14
C GLY A 80 -14.78 4.63 8.70
N PHE A 81 -14.61 3.73 7.73
CA PHE A 81 -14.57 4.09 6.30
C PHE A 81 -15.96 4.09 5.66
N THR A 82 -16.01 4.42 4.38
CA THR A 82 -17.26 4.60 3.62
C THR A 82 -17.17 3.88 2.28
N GLU A 83 -18.29 3.67 1.60
CA GLU A 83 -18.29 3.15 0.23
C GLU A 83 -17.46 4.00 -0.74
N ARG A 84 -17.37 5.32 -0.49
CA ARG A 84 -16.47 6.20 -1.24
C ARG A 84 -15.00 5.78 -1.07
N HIS A 85 -14.58 5.50 0.17
CA HIS A 85 -13.22 5.03 0.44
C HIS A 85 -12.95 3.69 -0.24
N VAL A 86 -13.96 2.80 -0.36
CA VAL A 86 -13.82 1.55 -1.14
C VAL A 86 -13.48 1.86 -2.60
N LEU A 87 -14.19 2.80 -3.23
CA LEU A 87 -13.90 3.22 -4.61
C LEU A 87 -12.51 3.87 -4.75
N GLU A 88 -12.09 4.64 -3.75
CA GLU A 88 -10.76 5.25 -3.72
C GLU A 88 -9.64 4.21 -3.59
N VAL A 89 -9.85 3.11 -2.85
CA VAL A 89 -8.92 1.97 -2.84
C VAL A 89 -8.90 1.25 -4.18
N VAL A 90 -10.05 1.05 -4.85
CA VAL A 90 -10.09 0.48 -6.21
C VAL A 90 -9.31 1.35 -7.19
N LEU A 91 -9.46 2.68 -7.11
CA LEU A 91 -8.68 3.63 -7.91
C LEU A 91 -7.18 3.48 -7.62
N ALA A 92 -6.78 3.41 -6.35
CA ALA A 92 -5.39 3.23 -5.97
C ALA A 92 -4.81 1.90 -6.51
N VAL A 93 -5.59 0.82 -6.49
CA VAL A 93 -5.20 -0.48 -7.08
C VAL A 93 -4.99 -0.34 -8.58
N ALA A 94 -5.84 0.40 -9.31
CA ALA A 94 -5.63 0.63 -10.74
C ALA A 94 -4.34 1.41 -11.02
N VAL A 95 -4.11 2.49 -10.26
CA VAL A 95 -2.90 3.33 -10.36
C VAL A 95 -1.64 2.52 -10.06
N LYS A 96 -1.66 1.70 -9.01
CA LYS A 96 -0.52 0.86 -8.63
C LYS A 96 -0.35 -0.36 -9.52
N THR A 97 -1.41 -0.94 -10.07
CA THR A 97 -1.28 -1.98 -11.10
C THR A 97 -0.52 -1.44 -12.31
N LEU A 98 -0.92 -0.26 -12.82
CA LEU A 98 -0.21 0.38 -13.92
C LEU A 98 1.27 0.63 -13.57
N SER A 99 1.52 1.31 -12.45
CA SER A 99 2.87 1.73 -12.06
C SER A 99 3.77 0.55 -11.65
N ASN A 100 3.29 -0.37 -10.83
CA ASN A 100 4.06 -1.52 -10.36
C ASN A 100 4.42 -2.42 -11.54
N TYR A 101 3.46 -2.73 -12.42
CA TYR A 101 3.71 -3.62 -13.55
C TYR A 101 4.63 -2.98 -14.58
N SER A 102 4.53 -1.66 -14.82
CA SER A 102 5.54 -0.97 -15.63
C SER A 102 6.94 -1.16 -15.04
N ASN A 103 7.12 -0.94 -13.74
CA ASN A 103 8.44 -1.12 -13.11
C ASN A 103 8.94 -2.56 -13.15
N HIS A 104 8.06 -3.56 -13.05
CA HIS A 104 8.44 -4.96 -13.23
C HIS A 104 8.89 -5.24 -14.67
N LEU A 105 8.11 -4.79 -15.66
CA LEU A 105 8.36 -5.04 -17.08
C LEU A 105 9.65 -4.38 -17.59
N PHE A 106 9.96 -3.20 -17.07
CA PHE A 106 11.14 -2.43 -17.47
C PHE A 106 12.32 -2.63 -16.53
N GLN A 107 12.17 -3.41 -15.46
CA GLN A 107 13.21 -3.63 -14.45
C GLN A 107 13.81 -2.31 -13.96
N THR A 108 12.95 -1.32 -13.71
CA THR A 108 13.36 0.04 -13.35
C THR A 108 14.23 0.00 -12.11
N GLU A 109 15.48 0.47 -12.23
CA GLU A 109 16.39 0.60 -11.09
C GLU A 109 15.89 1.69 -10.14
N VAL A 110 16.13 1.50 -8.85
CA VAL A 110 15.78 2.49 -7.82
C VAL A 110 16.65 3.72 -8.01
N ASP A 111 16.01 4.89 -8.19
CA ASP A 111 16.73 6.17 -8.29
C ASP A 111 17.53 6.44 -7.00
N GLU A 112 18.69 7.11 -7.14
CA GLU A 112 19.58 7.44 -6.01
C GLU A 112 18.85 8.18 -4.88
N MET A 113 17.87 9.03 -5.23
CA MET A 113 17.06 9.77 -4.26
C MET A 113 16.20 8.89 -3.34
N PHE A 114 15.95 7.62 -3.70
CA PHE A 114 15.19 6.66 -2.89
C PHE A 114 16.08 5.61 -2.21
N SER A 115 17.41 5.70 -2.35
CA SER A 115 18.36 4.68 -1.91
C SER A 115 18.29 4.37 -0.40
N ASP A 116 18.11 5.38 0.44
CA ASP A 116 17.93 5.21 1.90
C ASP A 116 16.66 4.43 2.26
N TYR A 117 15.71 4.31 1.33
CA TYR A 117 14.45 3.60 1.49
C TYR A 117 14.38 2.31 0.70
N GLN A 118 15.51 1.84 0.17
CA GLN A 118 15.55 0.63 -0.65
C GLN A 118 14.81 -0.52 0.05
N TRP A 119 13.98 -1.21 -0.72
CA TRP A 119 13.20 -2.33 -0.24
C TRP A 119 13.38 -3.50 -1.21
N THR A 120 13.59 -4.67 -0.64
CA THR A 120 13.61 -5.94 -1.35
C THR A 120 12.59 -6.87 -0.71
N ARG A 121 11.93 -7.68 -1.51
CA ARG A 121 11.03 -8.69 -0.97
C ARG A 121 11.87 -9.79 -0.31
N THR A 122 11.73 -9.93 1.02
CA THR A 122 12.28 -11.05 1.78
C THR A 122 11.44 -12.31 1.63
#